data_AF-A0A380DW27-F1
#
_entry.id   AF-A0A380DW27-F1
#
_cell.length_a   1.000
_cell.length_b   1.000
_cell.length_c   1.000
_cell.angle_alpha   90.00
_cell.angle_beta   90.00
_cell.angle_gamma   90.00
#
_symmetry.space_group_name_H-M   'P 1'
#
loop_
_entity.id
_entity.type
_entity.pdbx_description
1 polymer ?
#
loop_
_entity_poly.entity_id
_entity_poly.type
_entity_poly.pdbx_seq_one_letter_code
_entity_poly.pdbx_strand_id
1 'polypeptide(L)'
;MDVFDFEGSFINAVKRIVGNKKIILAANKLDLLPKQINKRRVKEWLKRTARKYGLEADDVVLISAEKGWGIDDLLSSIANIRENEDVYIVGTTNVGKSTLINKTD
;
A
#
# COMPACT_ATOMS: atom_id res chain seq x y z
N MET A 1 -1.78 3.75 -1.56
CA MET A 1 -1.37 4.48 -2.78
C MET A 1 -2.18 3.98 -3.96
N ASP A 2 -2.33 4.79 -5.00
CA ASP A 2 -2.94 4.34 -6.26
C ASP A 2 -1.92 3.54 -7.09
N VAL A 3 -2.32 2.43 -7.72
CA VAL A 3 -1.44 1.65 -8.60
C VAL A 3 -1.05 2.44 -9.87
N PHE A 4 -1.88 3.41 -10.29
CA PHE A 4 -1.67 4.20 -11.50
C PHE A 4 -0.84 5.47 -11.30
N ASP A 5 -0.67 5.92 -10.05
CA ASP A 5 -0.03 7.20 -9.73
C ASP A 5 1.04 7.04 -8.64
N PHE A 6 2.18 6.50 -9.06
CA PHE A 6 3.34 6.27 -8.21
C PHE A 6 4.31 7.45 -8.30
N GLU A 7 3.94 8.59 -7.70
CA GLU A 7 4.78 9.79 -7.74
C GLU A 7 6.05 9.66 -6.88
N GLY A 8 7.21 9.90 -7.49
CA GLY A 8 8.50 9.87 -6.80
C GLY A 8 8.66 10.92 -5.70
N SER A 9 7.99 12.08 -5.82
CA SER A 9 7.98 13.17 -4.83
C SER A 9 7.34 12.74 -3.50
N PHE A 10 6.18 12.09 -3.56
CA PHE A 10 5.46 11.61 -2.39
C PHE A 10 6.28 10.57 -1.61
N ILE A 11 6.88 9.61 -2.31
CA ILE A 11 7.67 8.54 -1.66
C ILE A 11 8.89 9.11 -0.95
N ASN A 12 9.58 10.08 -1.55
CA ASN A 12 10.69 10.76 -0.89
C ASN A 12 10.25 11.50 0.38
N ALA A 13 9.07 12.14 0.37
CA ALA A 13 8.51 12.80 1.54
C ALA A 13 8.14 11.77 2.64
N VAL A 14 7.46 10.68 2.28
CA VAL A 14 7.11 9.60 3.21
C VAL A 14 8.36 9.01 3.85
N LYS A 15 9.39 8.70 3.06
CA LYS A 15 10.68 8.18 3.55
C LYS A 15 11.27 9.06 4.66
N ARG A 16 11.25 10.39 4.48
CA ARG A 16 11.77 11.34 5.48
C ARG A 16 10.98 11.32 6.79
N ILE A 17 9.70 10.97 6.75
CA ILE A 17 8.81 10.95 7.92
C ILE A 17 8.91 9.62 8.66
N VAL A 18 8.95 8.51 7.94
CA VAL A 18 8.85 7.16 8.53
C VAL A 18 10.18 6.64 9.10
N GLY A 19 11.33 7.18 8.67
CA GLY A 19 12.63 6.77 9.18
C GLY A 19 12.87 5.26 9.04
N ASN A 20 13.11 4.57 10.15
CA ASN A 20 13.34 3.12 10.22
C ASN A 20 12.09 2.32 10.62
N LYS A 21 10.89 2.90 10.57
CA LYS A 21 9.65 2.18 10.85
C LYS A 21 9.37 1.15 9.75
N LYS A 22 8.66 0.08 10.12
CA LYS A 22 8.17 -0.92 9.16
C LYS A 22 7.12 -0.31 8.24
N ILE A 23 7.14 -0.68 6.97
CA ILE A 23 6.32 -0.09 5.91
C ILE A 23 5.60 -1.18 5.14
N ILE A 24 4.27 -1.11 5.14
CA ILE A 24 3.41 -1.90 4.25
C ILE A 24 2.91 -1.00 3.13
N LEU A 25 3.19 -1.38 1.88
CA LEU A 25 2.65 -0.67 0.72
C LEU A 25 1.29 -1.27 0.33
N ALA A 26 0.20 -0.61 0.74
CA ALA A 26 -1.14 -0.90 0.26
C ALA A 26 -1.40 -0.22 -1.09
N ALA A 27 -1.46 -1.00 -2.17
CA ALA A 27 -1.70 -0.51 -3.53
C ALA A 27 -3.17 -0.73 -3.91
N ASN A 28 -3.92 0.37 -4.00
CA ASN A 28 -5.37 0.39 -4.18
C ASN A 28 -5.79 0.47 -5.65
N LYS A 29 -7.08 0.27 -5.91
CA LYS A 29 -7.74 0.28 -7.23
C LYS A 29 -7.35 -0.88 -8.13
N LEU A 30 -7.06 -2.04 -7.53
CA LEU A 30 -6.79 -3.29 -8.25
C LEU A 30 -7.90 -3.65 -9.25
N ASP A 31 -9.14 -3.25 -8.96
CA ASP A 31 -10.32 -3.48 -9.80
C ASP A 31 -10.28 -2.76 -11.16
N LEU A 32 -9.43 -1.75 -11.31
CA LEU A 32 -9.22 -1.06 -12.59
C LEU A 32 -8.17 -1.76 -13.48
N LEU A 33 -7.43 -2.74 -12.96
CA LEU A 33 -6.47 -3.50 -13.75
C LEU A 33 -7.18 -4.59 -14.58
N PRO A 34 -6.59 -4.99 -15.73
CA PRO A 34 -7.10 -6.11 -16.51
C PRO A 34 -7.20 -7.39 -15.66
N LYS A 35 -8.30 -8.13 -15.79
CA LYS A 35 -8.58 -9.35 -14.99
C LYS A 35 -7.47 -10.41 -15.06
N GLN A 36 -6.74 -10.47 -16.17
CA GLN A 36 -5.70 -11.47 -16.43
C GLN A 36 -4.30 -11.05 -15.96
N ILE A 37 -4.20 -9.98 -15.14
CA ILE A 37 -2.91 -9.50 -14.66
C ILE A 37 -2.30 -10.45 -13.64
N ASN A 38 -0.99 -10.68 -13.76
CA ASN A 38 -0.24 -11.45 -12.77
C ASN A 38 0.03 -10.58 -11.53
N LYS A 39 -0.77 -10.78 -10.48
CA LYS A 39 -0.67 -10.04 -9.21
C LYS A 39 0.74 -10.08 -8.59
N ARG A 40 1.46 -11.21 -8.72
CA ARG A 40 2.84 -11.34 -8.23
C ARG A 40 3.78 -10.37 -8.94
N ARG A 41 3.69 -10.28 -10.28
CA ARG A 41 4.49 -9.32 -11.07
C ARG A 41 4.19 -7.88 -10.70
N VAL A 42 2.92 -7.54 -10.41
CA VAL A 42 2.54 -6.19 -9.95
C VAL A 42 3.17 -5.88 -8.61
N LYS A 43 3.07 -6.78 -7.62
CA LYS A 43 3.72 -6.62 -6.30
C LYS A 43 5.24 -6.43 -6.43
N GLU A 44 5.90 -7.26 -7.23
CA GLU A 44 7.34 -7.14 -7.48
C GLU A 44 7.71 -5.80 -8.14
N TRP A 45 6.92 -5.36 -9.12
CA TRP A 45 7.14 -4.08 -9.78
C TRP A 45 6.99 -2.91 -8.81
N LEU A 46 5.95 -2.90 -7.98
CA LEU A 46 5.75 -1.89 -6.93
C LEU A 46 6.91 -1.87 -5.93
N LYS A 47 7.33 -3.04 -5.43
CA LYS A 47 8.45 -3.16 -4.49
C LYS A 47 9.75 -2.63 -5.09
N ARG A 48 10.06 -2.98 -6.35
CA ARG A 48 11.24 -2.45 -7.07
C ARG A 48 11.15 -0.95 -7.27
N THR A 49 9.97 -0.43 -7.61
CA THR A 49 9.79 1.01 -7.86
C THR A 49 9.92 1.82 -6.57
N ALA A 50 9.34 1.36 -5.46
CA ALA A 50 9.53 1.95 -4.14
C ALA A 50 11.02 2.04 -3.77
N ARG A 51 11.77 0.93 -3.97
CA ARG A 51 13.20 0.88 -3.68
C ARG A 51 14.00 1.88 -4.51
N LYS A 52 13.63 2.12 -5.78
CA LYS A 52 14.29 3.15 -6.61
C LYS A 52 14.19 4.56 -6.02
N TYR A 53 13.12 4.84 -5.27
CA TYR A 53 12.94 6.08 -4.51
C TYR A 53 13.39 5.97 -3.05
N GLY A 54 14.15 4.91 -2.74
CA GLY A 54 14.77 4.71 -1.44
C GLY A 54 13.81 4.26 -0.33
N LEU A 55 12.59 3.83 -0.66
CA LEU A 55 11.63 3.25 0.29
C LEU A 55 11.63 1.73 0.16
N GLU A 56 11.99 1.03 1.24
CA GLU A 56 11.93 -0.43 1.29
C GLU A 56 10.66 -0.85 2.02
N ALA A 57 9.75 -1.50 1.29
CA ALA A 57 8.52 -2.03 1.87
C ALA A 57 8.73 -3.45 2.40
N ASP A 58 8.33 -3.68 3.66
CA ASP A 58 8.29 -4.99 4.29
C ASP A 58 7.33 -5.91 3.55
N ASP A 59 6.14 -5.40 3.22
CA ASP A 59 5.15 -6.09 2.40
C ASP A 59 4.45 -5.17 1.39
N VAL A 60 3.90 -5.78 0.34
CA VAL A 60 3.08 -5.12 -0.68
C VAL A 60 1.76 -5.86 -0.79
N VAL A 61 0.67 -5.16 -0.48
CA VAL A 61 -0.69 -5.70 -0.53
C VAL A 61 -1.47 -5.00 -1.63
N LEU A 62 -2.08 -5.77 -2.53
CA LEU A 62 -2.94 -5.23 -3.58
C LEU A 62 -4.38 -5.25 -3.09
N ILE A 63 -5.05 -4.10 -3.11
CA ILE A 63 -6.40 -3.95 -2.60
C ILE A 63 -7.31 -3.28 -3.63
N SER A 64 -8.61 -3.44 -3.45
CA SER A 64 -9.63 -2.54 -3.95
C SER A 64 -10.51 -2.15 -2.78
N ALA A 65 -10.33 -0.95 -2.24
CA ALA A 65 -11.16 -0.46 -1.15
C ALA A 65 -12.63 -0.35 -1.58
N GLU A 66 -12.86 0.05 -2.83
CA GLU A 66 -14.19 0.14 -3.45
C GLU A 66 -14.90 -1.22 -3.49
N LYS A 67 -14.19 -2.27 -3.94
CA LYS A 67 -14.75 -3.64 -4.04
C LYS A 67 -14.57 -4.48 -2.77
N GLY A 68 -13.85 -3.97 -1.77
CA GLY A 68 -13.46 -4.71 -0.57
C GLY A 68 -12.41 -5.82 -0.81
N TRP A 69 -11.71 -5.83 -1.95
CA TRP A 69 -10.74 -6.89 -2.25
C TRP A 69 -9.43 -6.67 -1.50
N GLY A 70 -8.85 -7.75 -0.98
CA GLY A 70 -7.53 -7.73 -0.33
C GLY A 70 -7.49 -6.97 1.00
N ILE A 71 -8.65 -6.59 1.56
CA ILE A 71 -8.72 -5.90 2.86
C ILE A 71 -8.28 -6.84 3.98
N ASP A 72 -8.76 -8.08 3.99
CA ASP A 72 -8.35 -9.09 4.98
C ASP A 72 -6.85 -9.42 4.88
N ASP A 73 -6.31 -9.48 3.67
CA ASP A 73 -4.87 -9.65 3.44
C ASP A 73 -4.08 -8.48 4.02
N LEU A 74 -4.58 -7.24 3.86
CA LEU A 74 -3.94 -6.04 4.41
C LEU A 74 -3.98 -6.05 5.94
N LEU A 75 -5.13 -6.36 6.53
CA LEU A 75 -5.30 -6.45 7.98
C LEU A 75 -4.41 -7.54 8.58
N SER A 76 -4.32 -8.69 7.91
CA SER A 76 -3.43 -9.80 8.32
C SER A 76 -1.95 -9.38 8.25
N SER A 77 -1.54 -8.69 7.18
CA SER A 77 -0.19 -8.17 7.03
C SER A 77 0.15 -7.16 8.13
N ILE A 78 -0.77 -6.22 8.41
CA ILE A 78 -0.63 -5.24 9.51
C ILE A 78 -0.49 -5.96 10.85
N ALA A 79 -1.37 -6.91 11.16
CA ALA A 79 -1.34 -7.64 12.43
C ALA A 79 -0.01 -8.39 12.65
N ASN A 80 0.53 -8.99 11.58
CA ASN A 80 1.79 -9.73 11.63
C ASN A 80 3.01 -8.82 11.79
N ILE A 81 3.00 -7.65 11.16
CA ILE A 81 4.19 -6.77 11.08
C ILE A 81 4.24 -5.78 12.25
N ARG A 82 3.09 -5.31 12.74
CA ARG A 82 3.03 -4.20 13.71
C ARG A 82 3.63 -4.49 15.08
N GLU A 83 3.74 -5.77 15.48
CA GLU A 83 4.34 -6.16 16.77
C GLU A 83 3.81 -5.37 18.00
N ASN A 84 2.50 -5.10 18.01
CA ASN A 84 1.80 -4.27 19.01
C ASN A 84 2.12 -2.76 19.01
N GLU A 85 2.80 -2.24 17.99
CA GLU A 85 2.93 -0.80 17.76
C GLU A 85 1.67 -0.20 17.10
N ASP A 86 1.51 1.12 17.28
CA ASP A 86 0.49 1.92 16.60
C ASP A 86 0.70 1.91 15.09
N VAL A 87 -0.42 1.89 14.35
CA VAL A 87 -0.42 1.86 12.89
C VAL A 87 -0.88 3.20 12.34
N TYR A 88 -0.05 3.82 11.51
CA TYR A 88 -0.36 5.10 10.87
C TYR A 88 -0.61 4.89 9.38
N ILE A 89 -1.79 5.30 8.90
CA ILE A 89 -2.15 5.22 7.48
C ILE A 89 -1.80 6.54 6.78
N VAL A 90 -0.83 6.51 5.87
CA VAL A 90 -0.39 7.67 5.10
C VAL A 90 -0.71 7.48 3.61
N GLY A 91 -1.22 8.53 2.95
CA GLY A 91 -1.55 8.50 1.53
C GLY A 91 -2.03 9.86 1.03
N THR A 92 -1.82 10.13 -0.26
CA THR A 92 -2.32 11.33 -0.93
C THR A 92 -3.85 11.39 -0.93
N THR A 93 -4.41 12.55 -1.24
CA THR A 93 -5.85 12.72 -1.46
C THR A 93 -6.32 11.80 -2.61
N ASN A 94 -7.53 11.23 -2.51
CA ASN A 94 -8.17 10.39 -3.54
C ASN A 94 -7.56 8.99 -3.82
N VAL A 95 -6.68 8.48 -2.95
CA VAL A 95 -6.18 7.07 -3.03
C VAL A 95 -7.10 6.04 -2.39
N GLY A 96 -8.29 6.44 -1.92
CA GLY A 96 -9.26 5.56 -1.24
C GLY A 96 -9.02 5.35 0.27
N LYS A 97 -8.27 6.25 0.94
CA LYS A 97 -7.99 6.15 2.38
C LYS A 97 -9.27 6.15 3.24
N SER A 98 -10.22 7.05 2.99
CA SER A 98 -11.47 7.11 3.75
C SER A 98 -12.34 5.87 3.51
N THR A 99 -12.39 5.37 2.26
CA THR A 99 -13.07 4.12 1.92
C THR A 99 -12.46 2.93 2.66
N LEU A 100 -11.13 2.90 2.81
CA LEU A 100 -10.42 1.87 3.57
C LEU A 100 -10.77 1.93 5.06
N ILE A 101 -10.69 3.11 5.69
CA ILE A 101 -11.00 3.28 7.13
C ILE A 101 -12.43 2.80 7.44
N ASN A 102 -13.41 3.21 6.62
CA ASN A 102 -14.81 2.80 6.79
C ASN A 102 -15.06 1.29 6.60
N LYS A 103 -14.10 0.53 6.05
CA LYS A 103 -14.18 -0.92 5.86
C LYS A 103 -13.48 -1.69 7.00
N THR A 104 -12.72 -0.98 7.84
CA THR A 104 -11.93 -1.56 8.93
C THR A 104 -12.49 -1.26 10.32
N ASP A 105 -13.44 -0.32 10.42
CA ASP A 105 -14.35 -0.15 11.58
C ASP A 105 -15.45 -1.22 11.57
#